data_AF-A0A850DWK2-F1
#
_entry.id   AF-A0A850DWK2-F1
#
_cell.length_a   1.000
_cell.length_b   1.000
_cell.length_c   1.000
_cell.angle_alpha   90.00
_cell.angle_beta   90.00
_cell.angle_gamma   90.00
#
_symmetry.space_group_name_H-M   'P 1'
#
loop_
_entity.id
_entity.type
_entity.pdbx_description
1 polymer ?
#
loop_
_entity_poly.entity_id
_entity_poly.type
_entity_poly.pdbx_seq_one_letter_code
_entity_poly.pdbx_strand_id
1 'polypeptide(L)'
;MIDVEMLKKTIDPSSMRVAEPIAAELKKTAKLRSFNSDRGGSALVRASALVAVFGGTERNLLVAAALRVPDLTLSHTQKTRQRGAYSTSCFAAARDDNPPPVEDRTSGWTVKQLLMDGLALRHHIDRSAAERQMDEFMPVTGHLDGFVSDMAILSTMWLFGGSDDWPLSRIEAEWDRNATAIRNLPGYLDD
;
A
#
# COMPACT_ATOMS: atom_id res chain seq x y z
N MET A 1 9.50 -6.02 16.42
CA MET A 1 10.71 -5.87 15.61
C MET A 1 10.43 -6.41 14.22
N ILE A 2 10.37 -5.52 13.22
CA ILE A 2 10.28 -5.90 11.80
C ILE A 2 11.39 -6.90 11.44
N ASP A 3 11.05 -7.93 10.69
CA ASP A 3 12.02 -8.86 10.13
C ASP A 3 12.65 -8.27 8.86
N VAL A 4 13.69 -7.45 9.03
CA VAL A 4 14.29 -6.67 7.92
C VAL A 4 14.84 -7.57 6.81
N GLU A 5 15.42 -8.72 7.15
CA GLU A 5 16.01 -9.63 6.17
C GLU A 5 14.92 -10.37 5.38
N MET A 6 13.87 -10.86 6.07
CA MET A 6 12.71 -11.42 5.37
C MET A 6 12.02 -10.36 4.50
N LEU A 7 11.88 -9.13 4.99
CA LEU A 7 11.26 -8.03 4.24
C LEU A 7 12.06 -7.70 2.96
N LYS A 8 13.39 -7.66 3.02
CA LYS A 8 14.23 -7.46 1.83
C LYS A 8 14.07 -8.59 0.80
N LYS A 9 13.98 -9.84 1.27
CA LYS A 9 13.77 -11.01 0.39
C LYS A 9 12.41 -10.94 -0.32
N THR A 10 11.37 -10.50 0.39
CA THR A 10 10.00 -10.44 -0.16
C THR A 10 9.80 -9.31 -1.16
N ILE A 11 10.54 -8.22 -1.03
CA ILE A 11 10.52 -7.12 -2.00
C ILE A 11 11.57 -7.25 -3.11
N ASP A 12 12.41 -8.29 -3.12
CA ASP A 12 13.42 -8.51 -4.15
C ASP A 12 12.75 -8.86 -5.50
N PRO A 13 12.89 -8.03 -6.55
CA PRO A 13 12.22 -8.26 -7.82
C PRO A 13 12.86 -9.36 -8.67
N SER A 14 13.95 -10.00 -8.22
CA SER A 14 14.68 -11.02 -9.01
C SER A 14 13.81 -12.16 -9.52
N SER A 15 12.74 -12.53 -8.81
CA SER A 15 11.79 -13.56 -9.23
C SER A 15 10.48 -13.01 -9.82
N MET A 16 10.39 -11.69 -10.06
CA MET A 16 9.20 -11.02 -10.59
C MET A 16 9.40 -10.72 -12.08
N ARG A 17 8.35 -10.95 -12.89
CA ARG A 17 8.30 -10.47 -14.28
C ARG A 17 7.69 -9.08 -14.26
N VAL A 18 8.55 -8.07 -14.23
CA VAL A 18 8.16 -6.66 -14.15
C VAL A 18 9.13 -5.79 -14.93
N ALA A 19 8.63 -4.66 -15.42
CA ALA A 19 9.41 -3.67 -16.14
C ALA A 19 10.59 -3.13 -15.29
N GLU A 20 11.64 -2.68 -15.98
CA GLU A 20 12.87 -2.21 -15.36
C GLU A 20 12.65 -1.11 -14.29
N PRO A 21 11.78 -0.10 -14.51
CA PRO A 21 11.53 0.93 -13.49
C PRO A 21 10.98 0.37 -12.17
N ILE A 22 10.12 -0.66 -12.23
CA ILE A 22 9.56 -1.33 -11.06
C ILE A 22 10.67 -2.10 -10.34
N ALA A 23 11.44 -2.89 -11.08
CA ALA A 23 12.57 -3.63 -10.54
C ALA A 23 13.61 -2.70 -9.91
N ALA A 24 13.86 -1.52 -10.48
CA ALA A 24 14.79 -0.53 -9.96
C ALA A 24 14.34 0.04 -8.60
N GLU A 25 13.06 0.42 -8.47
CA GLU A 25 12.54 0.97 -7.20
C GLU A 25 12.50 -0.10 -6.09
N LEU A 26 12.17 -1.34 -6.43
CA LEU A 26 12.22 -2.47 -5.51
C LEU A 26 13.66 -2.79 -5.05
N LYS A 27 14.62 -2.88 -5.98
CA LYS A 27 16.05 -3.07 -5.67
C LYS A 27 16.60 -1.94 -4.80
N LYS A 28 16.22 -0.69 -5.09
CA LYS A 28 16.62 0.48 -4.31
C LYS A 28 16.07 0.40 -2.88
N THR A 29 14.85 -0.06 -2.71
CA THR A 29 14.24 -0.26 -1.38
C THR A 29 14.92 -1.40 -0.62
N ALA A 30 15.22 -2.52 -1.28
CA ALA A 30 15.92 -3.65 -0.67
C ALA A 30 17.34 -3.31 -0.16
N LYS A 31 17.99 -2.31 -0.76
CA LYS A 31 19.32 -1.81 -0.34
C LYS A 31 19.29 -0.96 0.93
N LEU A 32 18.12 -0.57 1.44
CA LEU A 32 18.03 0.23 2.65
C LEU A 32 18.48 -0.59 3.87
N ARG A 33 19.30 0.03 4.71
CA ARG A 33 19.81 -0.60 5.95
C ARG A 33 18.75 -0.66 7.04
N SER A 34 17.77 0.25 7.01
CA SER A 34 16.71 0.36 8.01
C SER A 34 15.46 0.99 7.39
N PHE A 35 14.31 0.51 7.83
CA PHE A 35 13.00 1.06 7.49
C PHE A 35 12.45 1.99 8.59
N ASN A 36 13.24 2.27 9.64
CA ASN A 36 12.81 3.06 10.80
C ASN A 36 12.95 4.58 10.59
N SER A 37 13.55 5.01 9.46
CA SER A 37 13.68 6.42 9.08
C SER A 37 12.50 6.88 8.23
N ASP A 38 12.27 8.18 8.09
CA ASP A 38 11.17 8.69 7.23
C ASP A 38 11.31 8.21 5.79
N ARG A 39 12.52 8.27 5.24
CA ARG A 39 12.83 7.74 3.92
C ARG A 39 12.58 6.23 3.84
N GLY A 40 12.98 5.49 4.87
CA GLY A 40 12.81 4.05 4.95
C GLY A 40 11.34 3.63 4.99
N GLY A 41 10.56 4.26 5.87
CA GLY A 41 9.13 4.01 5.97
C GLY A 41 8.39 4.35 4.68
N SER A 42 8.68 5.48 4.03
CA SER A 42 8.02 5.81 2.75
C SER A 42 8.39 4.82 1.64
N ALA A 43 9.64 4.38 1.57
CA ALA A 43 10.06 3.36 0.61
C ALA A 43 9.38 2.02 0.88
N LEU A 44 9.14 1.68 2.14
CA LEU A 44 8.42 0.47 2.54
C LEU A 44 6.98 0.45 2.03
N VAL A 45 6.24 1.57 2.15
CA VAL A 45 4.87 1.66 1.63
C VAL A 45 4.86 1.52 0.11
N ARG A 46 5.78 2.21 -0.59
CA ARG A 46 5.94 2.05 -2.05
C ARG A 46 6.21 0.62 -2.47
N ALA A 47 7.19 -0.03 -1.85
CA ALA A 47 7.54 -1.41 -2.20
C ALA A 47 6.39 -2.38 -1.91
N SER A 48 5.67 -2.20 -0.81
CA SER A 48 4.52 -3.04 -0.46
C SER A 48 3.39 -2.90 -1.47
N ALA A 49 3.13 -1.70 -1.98
CA ALA A 49 2.17 -1.47 -3.05
C ALA A 49 2.62 -2.06 -4.39
N LEU A 50 3.89 -1.92 -4.77
CA LEU A 50 4.41 -2.56 -5.98
C LEU A 50 4.32 -4.10 -5.89
N VAL A 51 4.65 -4.69 -4.74
CA VAL A 51 4.47 -6.13 -4.51
C VAL A 51 2.99 -6.50 -4.50
N ALA A 52 2.10 -5.66 -3.99
CA ALA A 52 0.66 -5.89 -4.06
C ALA A 52 0.13 -5.92 -5.50
N VAL A 53 0.65 -5.05 -6.37
CA VAL A 53 0.21 -4.96 -7.77
C VAL A 53 0.81 -6.06 -8.65
N PHE A 54 2.07 -6.45 -8.41
CA PHE A 54 2.85 -7.29 -9.32
C PHE A 54 3.39 -8.61 -8.72
N GLY A 55 3.41 -8.74 -7.39
CA GLY A 55 4.10 -9.82 -6.68
C GLY A 55 3.27 -11.08 -6.42
N GLY A 56 1.93 -10.99 -6.54
CA GLY A 56 1.02 -12.11 -6.31
C GLY A 56 0.78 -12.44 -4.83
N THR A 57 -0.22 -13.29 -4.59
CA THR A 57 -0.76 -13.61 -3.26
C THR A 57 0.28 -14.14 -2.28
N GLU A 58 1.08 -15.14 -2.69
CA GLU A 58 2.08 -15.77 -1.82
C GLU A 58 3.11 -14.76 -1.30
N ARG A 59 3.60 -13.89 -2.19
CA ARG A 59 4.58 -12.87 -1.83
C ARG A 59 3.97 -11.80 -0.92
N ASN A 60 2.73 -11.41 -1.17
CA ASN A 60 1.98 -10.51 -0.30
C ASN A 60 1.80 -11.07 1.12
N LEU A 61 1.49 -12.36 1.25
CA LEU A 61 1.44 -13.05 2.56
C LEU A 61 2.79 -12.95 3.29
N LEU A 62 3.90 -13.18 2.58
CA LEU A 62 5.23 -13.08 3.17
C LEU A 62 5.59 -11.65 3.61
N VAL A 63 5.24 -10.63 2.81
CA VAL A 63 5.44 -9.22 3.20
C VAL A 63 4.64 -8.90 4.47
N ALA A 64 3.36 -9.28 4.50
CA ALA A 64 2.50 -9.07 5.67
C ALA A 64 3.09 -9.74 6.93
N ALA A 65 3.59 -10.97 6.81
CA ALA A 65 4.25 -11.67 7.91
C ALA A 65 5.56 -10.99 8.37
N ALA A 66 6.38 -10.50 7.43
CA ALA A 66 7.66 -9.84 7.73
C ALA A 66 7.50 -8.50 8.44
N LEU A 67 6.41 -7.78 8.17
CA LEU A 67 6.15 -6.46 8.71
C LEU A 67 5.88 -6.44 10.22
N ARG A 68 5.51 -7.57 10.86
CA ARG A 68 5.30 -7.72 12.32
C ARG A 68 4.65 -6.50 12.99
N VAL A 69 3.34 -6.33 12.79
CA VAL A 69 2.55 -5.21 13.31
C VAL A 69 1.80 -5.62 14.60
N PRO A 70 1.77 -4.80 15.67
CA PRO A 70 2.44 -3.49 15.83
C PRO A 70 3.89 -3.62 16.32
N ASP A 71 4.81 -2.82 15.77
CA ASP A 71 6.15 -2.65 16.35
C ASP A 71 6.19 -1.42 17.26
N LEU A 72 6.11 -1.65 18.57
CA LEU A 72 6.05 -0.59 19.58
C LEU A 72 7.35 0.22 19.72
N THR A 73 8.46 -0.29 19.18
CA THR A 73 9.78 0.39 19.25
C THR A 73 9.91 1.54 18.25
N LEU A 74 8.99 1.64 17.30
CA LEU A 74 8.96 2.67 16.27
C LEU A 74 8.22 3.94 16.75
N SER A 75 8.62 5.10 16.20
CA SER A 75 7.88 6.36 16.42
C SER A 75 6.45 6.26 15.87
N HIS A 76 5.56 7.15 16.31
CA HIS A 76 4.16 7.15 15.86
C HIS A 76 4.03 7.18 14.34
N THR A 77 4.75 8.08 13.67
CA THR A 77 4.73 8.21 12.20
C THR A 77 5.19 6.93 11.51
N GLN A 78 6.22 6.26 12.04
CA GLN A 78 6.74 5.03 11.45
C GLN A 78 5.79 3.85 11.65
N LYS A 79 5.15 3.76 12.82
CA LYS A 79 4.08 2.79 13.04
C LYS A 79 2.95 2.97 12.03
N THR A 80 2.57 4.19 11.70
CA THR A 80 1.56 4.46 10.68
C THR A 80 1.99 3.97 9.29
N ARG A 81 3.24 4.20 8.88
CA ARG A 81 3.75 3.71 7.59
C ARG A 81 3.86 2.18 7.55
N GLN A 82 4.34 1.56 8.61
CA GLN A 82 4.40 0.11 8.76
C GLN A 82 3.00 -0.53 8.67
N ARG A 83 2.01 0.08 9.35
CA ARG A 83 0.61 -0.33 9.28
C ARG A 83 0.05 -0.22 7.87
N GLY A 84 0.29 0.91 7.19
CA GLY A 84 -0.14 1.09 5.80
C GLY A 84 0.45 0.03 4.87
N ALA A 85 1.76 -0.22 4.97
CA ALA A 85 2.43 -1.28 4.22
C ALA A 85 1.81 -2.66 4.50
N TYR A 86 1.55 -2.96 5.79
CA TYR A 86 0.94 -4.23 6.20
C TYR A 86 -0.48 -4.37 5.68
N SER A 87 -1.30 -3.32 5.80
CA SER A 87 -2.65 -3.28 5.23
C SER A 87 -2.61 -3.61 3.76
N THR A 88 -1.75 -2.94 2.99
CA THR A 88 -1.67 -3.12 1.54
C THR A 88 -1.32 -4.56 1.16
N SER A 89 -0.33 -5.16 1.82
CA SER A 89 0.04 -6.55 1.54
C SER A 89 -1.01 -7.55 2.04
N CYS A 90 -1.61 -7.31 3.21
CA CYS A 90 -2.64 -8.19 3.76
C CYS A 90 -3.90 -8.16 2.89
N PHE A 91 -4.37 -6.99 2.48
CA PHE A 91 -5.47 -6.82 1.53
C PHE A 91 -5.20 -7.59 0.24
N ALA A 92 -4.03 -7.39 -0.37
CA ALA A 92 -3.71 -8.05 -1.63
C ALA A 92 -3.54 -9.57 -1.50
N ALA A 93 -3.25 -10.07 -0.30
CA ALA A 93 -3.15 -11.49 0.00
C ALA A 93 -4.51 -12.15 0.29
N ALA A 94 -5.42 -11.43 0.95
CA ALA A 94 -6.72 -11.92 1.38
C ALA A 94 -7.86 -11.27 0.58
N ARG A 95 -7.56 -10.90 -0.67
CA ARG A 95 -8.53 -10.31 -1.59
C ARG A 95 -9.69 -11.28 -1.78
N ASP A 96 -10.91 -10.75 -1.81
CA ASP A 96 -12.17 -11.50 -1.89
C ASP A 96 -12.53 -12.30 -0.62
N ASP A 97 -11.69 -12.25 0.43
CA ASP A 97 -12.03 -12.81 1.74
C ASP A 97 -12.80 -11.81 2.61
N ASN A 98 -13.52 -12.34 3.60
CA ASN A 98 -14.05 -11.49 4.66
C ASN A 98 -12.90 -11.01 5.53
N PRO A 99 -12.79 -9.71 5.79
CA PRO A 99 -11.67 -9.20 6.53
C PRO A 99 -11.91 -9.65 8.01
N PRO A 100 -10.88 -10.11 8.77
CA PRO A 100 -11.06 -10.96 9.99
C PRO A 100 -11.37 -10.19 11.30
N PRO A 101 -12.51 -10.29 12.02
CA PRO A 101 -13.04 -9.35 13.06
C PRO A 101 -12.22 -8.12 13.55
N VAL A 102 -12.84 -6.93 13.66
CA VAL A 102 -12.16 -5.67 14.06
C VAL A 102 -11.36 -5.81 15.37
N GLU A 103 -11.88 -6.57 16.32
CA GLU A 103 -11.29 -6.89 17.62
C GLU A 103 -9.95 -7.63 17.51
N ASP A 104 -9.85 -8.59 16.57
CA ASP A 104 -8.64 -9.36 16.29
C ASP A 104 -7.55 -8.52 15.61
N ARG A 105 -7.95 -7.42 14.96
CA ARG A 105 -7.08 -6.56 14.12
C ARG A 105 -6.69 -5.24 14.76
N THR A 106 -7.34 -4.85 15.85
CA THR A 106 -7.19 -3.53 16.47
C THR A 106 -6.14 -3.47 17.57
N SER A 107 -5.50 -4.59 17.92
CA SER A 107 -4.46 -4.61 18.97
C SER A 107 -3.31 -3.65 18.60
N GLY A 108 -3.31 -2.49 19.24
CA GLY A 108 -2.36 -1.40 19.02
C GLY A 108 -2.67 -0.45 17.85
N TRP A 109 -3.75 -0.62 17.09
CA TRP A 109 -4.17 0.31 16.03
C TRP A 109 -5.14 1.36 16.57
N THR A 110 -4.82 2.63 16.34
CA THR A 110 -5.78 3.73 16.50
C THR A 110 -6.08 4.26 15.11
N VAL A 111 -7.18 3.78 14.52
CA VAL A 111 -7.72 4.37 13.28
C VAL A 111 -8.65 5.51 13.68
N LYS A 112 -8.51 6.65 12.98
CA LYS A 112 -9.38 7.80 13.20
C LYS A 112 -10.68 7.58 12.43
N GLN A 113 -11.82 7.88 13.03
CA GLN A 113 -13.15 7.78 12.40
C GLN A 113 -13.19 8.47 11.03
N LEU A 114 -12.59 9.67 10.92
CA LEU A 114 -12.46 10.40 9.65
C LEU A 114 -11.77 9.60 8.52
N LEU A 115 -10.90 8.63 8.84
CA LEU A 115 -10.32 7.74 7.84
C LEU A 115 -11.35 6.70 7.37
N MET A 116 -12.11 6.12 8.30
CA MET A 116 -13.15 5.12 8.01
C MET A 116 -14.34 5.71 7.24
N ASP A 117 -14.64 6.98 7.48
CA ASP A 117 -15.66 7.73 6.74
C ASP A 117 -15.11 8.23 5.39
N GLY A 118 -13.83 7.99 5.09
CA GLY A 118 -13.11 8.53 3.93
C GLY A 118 -12.99 10.05 3.90
N LEU A 119 -13.27 10.75 5.00
CA LEU A 119 -13.09 12.20 5.10
C LEU A 119 -11.61 12.63 5.04
N ALA A 120 -10.69 11.69 5.29
CA ALA A 120 -9.25 11.86 5.05
C ALA A 120 -8.85 11.73 3.56
N LEU A 121 -9.78 11.30 2.69
CA LEU A 121 -9.56 11.00 1.27
C LEU A 121 -9.90 12.18 0.34
N ARG A 122 -9.92 13.42 0.86
CA ARG A 122 -9.97 14.66 0.03
C ARG A 122 -8.84 14.76 -1.02
N HIS A 123 -7.92 13.80 -1.06
CA HIS A 123 -6.91 13.60 -2.08
C HIS A 123 -7.45 12.69 -3.21
N HIS A 124 -7.20 13.09 -4.46
CA HIS A 124 -7.38 12.39 -5.75
C HIS A 124 -8.61 11.47 -5.97
N ILE A 125 -8.92 10.52 -5.08
CA ILE A 125 -10.07 9.63 -5.17
C ILE A 125 -11.42 10.32 -4.93
N ASP A 126 -11.48 11.43 -4.19
CA ASP A 126 -12.72 12.20 -4.03
C ASP A 126 -12.90 13.29 -5.13
N ARG A 127 -11.91 13.46 -6.02
CA ARG A 127 -12.02 14.38 -7.17
C ARG A 127 -12.89 13.77 -8.26
N SER A 128 -13.67 14.58 -8.95
CA SER A 128 -14.43 14.17 -10.14
C SER A 128 -13.51 13.68 -11.26
N ALA A 129 -14.04 12.88 -12.20
CA ALA A 129 -13.26 12.40 -13.35
C ALA A 129 -12.64 13.56 -14.17
N ALA A 130 -13.34 14.70 -14.27
CA ALA A 130 -12.85 15.90 -14.94
C ALA A 130 -11.71 16.60 -14.17
N GLU A 131 -11.82 16.69 -12.83
CA GLU A 131 -10.74 17.23 -11.99
C GLU A 131 -9.48 16.36 -12.02
N ARG A 132 -9.64 15.04 -12.25
CA ARG A 132 -8.52 14.11 -12.44
C ARG A 132 -7.89 14.21 -13.83
N GLN A 133 -8.67 14.49 -14.89
CA GLN A 133 -8.14 14.68 -16.25
C GLN A 133 -7.24 15.93 -16.37
N MET A 134 -7.43 16.93 -15.52
CA MET A 134 -6.54 18.11 -15.47
C MET A 134 -5.11 17.77 -15.05
N ASP A 135 -4.90 16.64 -14.36
CA ASP A 135 -3.56 16.14 -14.00
C ASP A 135 -2.81 15.53 -15.20
N GLU A 136 -3.48 15.16 -16.31
CA GLU A 136 -2.81 14.71 -17.56
C GLU A 136 -2.03 15.85 -18.27
N PHE A 137 -2.32 17.12 -17.96
CA PHE A 137 -1.77 18.29 -18.65
C PHE A 137 -0.69 19.06 -17.87
N MET A 138 -0.47 18.72 -16.60
CA MET A 138 0.69 19.21 -15.86
C MET A 138 1.80 18.16 -15.90
N PRO A 139 3.10 18.54 -15.90
CA PRO A 139 4.14 17.62 -15.47
C PRO A 139 4.05 17.48 -13.94
N VAL A 140 2.89 17.05 -13.42
CA VAL A 140 2.87 16.19 -12.26
C VAL A 140 3.43 14.91 -12.82
N THR A 141 4.71 14.69 -12.62
CA THR A 141 5.23 13.33 -12.59
C THR A 141 4.16 12.40 -12.01
N GLY A 142 3.61 11.51 -12.84
CA GLY A 142 2.71 10.44 -12.47
C GLY A 142 3.38 9.56 -11.43
N HIS A 143 3.34 10.02 -10.18
CA HIS A 143 4.20 9.50 -9.12
C HIS A 143 3.41 8.47 -8.35
N LEU A 144 3.98 7.27 -8.35
CA LEU A 144 3.66 6.12 -7.52
C LEU A 144 3.15 6.52 -6.12
N ASP A 145 3.74 7.53 -5.47
CA ASP A 145 3.41 7.97 -4.11
C ASP A 145 1.93 8.32 -3.87
N GLY A 146 1.23 8.92 -4.85
CA GLY A 146 -0.19 9.25 -4.71
C GLY A 146 -1.05 7.99 -4.61
N PHE A 147 -0.95 7.13 -5.62
CA PHE A 147 -1.66 5.85 -5.66
C PHE A 147 -1.29 4.94 -4.49
N VAL A 148 -0.02 4.93 -4.08
CA VAL A 148 0.46 4.15 -2.93
C VAL A 148 -0.17 4.61 -1.62
N SER A 149 -0.32 5.92 -1.42
CA SER A 149 -1.00 6.47 -0.25
C SER A 149 -2.46 6.05 -0.22
N ASP A 150 -3.17 6.17 -1.35
CA ASP A 150 -4.58 5.80 -1.47
C ASP A 150 -4.78 4.31 -1.23
N MET A 151 -3.95 3.44 -1.83
CA MET A 151 -4.00 2.00 -1.60
C MET A 151 -3.77 1.65 -0.13
N ALA A 152 -2.83 2.30 0.56
CA ALA A 152 -2.58 2.05 1.98
C ALA A 152 -3.78 2.45 2.86
N ILE A 153 -4.46 3.55 2.53
CA ILE A 153 -5.68 3.98 3.23
C ILE A 153 -6.82 3.01 2.96
N LEU A 154 -7.11 2.70 1.69
CA LEU A 154 -8.17 1.78 1.29
C LEU A 154 -7.99 0.39 1.91
N SER A 155 -6.76 -0.15 1.86
CA SER A 155 -6.45 -1.44 2.48
C SER A 155 -6.61 -1.40 3.99
N THR A 156 -6.32 -0.24 4.62
CA THR A 156 -6.58 -0.05 6.05
C THR A 156 -8.07 -0.03 6.32
N MET A 157 -8.89 0.67 5.53
CA MET A 157 -10.34 0.66 5.73
C MET A 157 -10.93 -0.75 5.55
N TRP A 158 -10.46 -1.50 4.55
CA TRP A 158 -10.84 -2.90 4.36
C TRP A 158 -10.47 -3.76 5.57
N LEU A 159 -9.26 -3.59 6.11
CA LEU A 159 -8.84 -4.25 7.35
C LEU A 159 -9.72 -3.90 8.55
N PHE A 160 -10.57 -2.89 8.50
CA PHE A 160 -11.48 -2.55 9.60
C PHE A 160 -12.95 -2.83 9.25
N GLY A 161 -13.20 -3.53 8.14
CA GLY A 161 -14.55 -3.89 7.72
C GLY A 161 -15.29 -2.80 6.94
N GLY A 162 -14.61 -1.70 6.58
CA GLY A 162 -15.22 -0.56 5.91
C GLY A 162 -16.17 0.24 6.81
N SER A 163 -17.08 0.97 6.18
CA SER A 163 -18.15 1.75 6.82
C SER A 163 -19.38 1.80 5.90
N ASP A 164 -20.49 2.40 6.35
CA ASP A 164 -21.66 2.60 5.50
C ASP A 164 -21.35 3.49 4.28
N ASP A 165 -20.49 4.50 4.45
CA ASP A 165 -20.03 5.37 3.36
C ASP A 165 -18.99 4.69 2.46
N TRP A 166 -18.23 3.73 3.01
CA TRP A 166 -17.19 2.97 2.34
C TRP A 166 -17.38 1.46 2.52
N PRO A 167 -18.38 0.87 1.85
CA PRO A 167 -18.58 -0.58 1.88
C PRO A 167 -17.40 -1.30 1.23
N LEU A 168 -17.14 -2.55 1.62
CA LEU A 168 -15.98 -3.33 1.16
C LEU A 168 -15.89 -3.40 -0.38
N SER A 169 -17.02 -3.59 -1.07
CA SER A 169 -17.06 -3.63 -2.54
C SER A 169 -16.59 -2.33 -3.20
N ARG A 170 -16.89 -1.17 -2.59
CA ARG A 170 -16.39 0.13 -3.06
C ARG A 170 -14.89 0.26 -2.82
N ILE A 171 -14.43 -0.16 -1.64
CA ILE A 171 -13.01 -0.12 -1.29
C ILE A 171 -12.19 -0.95 -2.28
N GLU A 172 -12.66 -2.17 -2.59
CA GLU A 172 -12.01 -3.08 -3.54
C GLU A 172 -11.97 -2.50 -4.96
N ALA A 173 -13.09 -1.96 -5.45
CA ALA A 173 -13.15 -1.34 -6.77
C ALA A 173 -12.20 -0.13 -6.91
N GLU A 174 -12.13 0.72 -5.88
CA GLU A 174 -11.19 1.86 -5.88
C GLU A 174 -9.74 1.40 -5.74
N TRP A 175 -9.48 0.35 -4.97
CA TRP A 175 -8.15 -0.24 -4.87
C TRP A 175 -7.69 -0.77 -6.23
N ASP A 176 -8.57 -1.46 -6.97
CA ASP A 176 -8.31 -1.94 -8.32
C ASP A 176 -8.04 -0.84 -9.32
N ARG A 177 -8.78 0.26 -9.22
CA ARG A 177 -8.54 1.45 -10.04
C ARG A 177 -7.14 2.01 -9.79
N ASN A 178 -6.71 2.10 -8.53
CA ASN A 178 -5.36 2.53 -8.16
C ASN A 178 -4.29 1.54 -8.66
N ALA A 179 -4.50 0.23 -8.49
CA ALA A 179 -3.59 -0.79 -8.99
C ALA A 179 -3.45 -0.71 -10.52
N THR A 180 -4.55 -0.48 -11.23
CA THR A 180 -4.56 -0.28 -12.69
C THR A 180 -3.82 0.99 -13.08
N ALA A 181 -4.02 2.09 -12.35
CA ALA A 181 -3.28 3.33 -12.58
C ALA A 181 -1.77 3.16 -12.38
N ILE A 182 -1.35 2.39 -11.36
CA ILE A 182 0.07 2.03 -11.14
C ILE A 182 0.62 1.23 -12.32
N ARG A 183 -0.12 0.23 -12.83
CA ARG A 183 0.30 -0.56 -14.00
C ARG A 183 0.49 0.31 -15.25
N ASN A 184 -0.35 1.33 -15.40
CA ASN A 184 -0.34 2.24 -16.55
C ASN A 184 0.61 3.43 -16.38
N LEU A 185 1.40 3.49 -15.30
CA LEU A 185 2.44 4.52 -15.18
C LEU A 185 3.46 4.39 -16.33
N PRO A 186 4.01 5.50 -16.85
CA PRO A 186 4.98 5.45 -17.93
C PRO A 186 6.17 4.54 -17.58
N GLY A 187 6.43 3.57 -18.46
CA GLY A 187 7.51 2.57 -18.31
C GLY A 187 7.21 1.41 -17.36
N TYR A 188 5.98 1.25 -16.87
CA TYR A 188 5.59 0.13 -16.00
C TYR A 188 4.91 -1.03 -16.74
N LEU A 189 4.54 -0.82 -18.00
CA LEU A 189 4.12 -1.89 -18.89
C LEU A 189 5.38 -2.60 -19.45
N ASP A 190 5.35 -3.93 -19.46
CA ASP A 190 6.33 -4.71 -20.23
C ASP A 190 5.97 -4.54 -21.72
N ASP A 191 6.95 -4.14 -22.54
CA ASP A 191 6.85 -4.15 -24.02
C ASP A 191 6.69 -5.58 -24.56
#